data_AF-A0A2W1EBS9-F1
#
_entry.id   AF-A0A2W1EBS9-F1
#
_cell.length_a   1.000
_cell.length_b   1.000
_cell.length_c   1.000
_cell.angle_alpha   90.00
_cell.angle_beta   90.00
_cell.angle_gamma   90.00
#
_symmetry.space_group_name_H-M   'P 1'
#
loop_
_entity.id
_entity.type
_entity.pdbx_description
1 polymer ?
#
loop_
_entity_poly.entity_id
_entity_poly.type
_entity_poly.pdbx_seq_one_letter_code
_entity_poly.pdbx_strand_id
1 'polypeptide(L)'
;MEVALAEGFKITHKGLLASSSLGPLGDVLPLRSLHLVMEAAFAILFWAMADRNKDYGMPNICRWSLDTFEYHGLCGNSALTEGIRGGAKIHSASADDMAKRKTSREKRRVQKIAKYGVIKTLDPRAYRAARNLAAAKRRHDIDMGKHACKICDFSFDRPSRLKSHNSTQRHIDKLEIEKTSHWTRSRTGAAKAAKPYRCELCNTNLTAQ
;
A
#
# COMPACT_ATOMS: atom_id res chain seq x y z
N MET A 1 4.40 -17.45 -10.54
CA MET A 1 5.10 -17.87 -11.77
C MET A 1 6.27 -18.80 -11.47
N GLU A 2 7.22 -18.44 -10.61
CA GLU A 2 8.38 -19.30 -10.28
C GLU A 2 7.99 -20.67 -9.69
N VAL A 3 6.97 -20.70 -8.82
CA VAL A 3 6.42 -21.95 -8.25
C VAL A 3 5.82 -22.87 -9.32
N ALA A 4 4.98 -22.34 -10.21
CA ALA A 4 4.38 -23.12 -11.30
C ALA A 4 5.43 -23.67 -12.29
N LEU A 5 6.49 -22.89 -12.58
CA LEU A 5 7.60 -23.39 -13.40
C LEU A 5 8.37 -24.52 -12.70
N ALA A 6 8.53 -24.45 -11.38
CA ALA A 6 9.15 -25.52 -10.58
C ALA A 6 8.29 -26.78 -10.52
N GLU A 7 6.96 -26.64 -10.58
CA GLU A 7 5.98 -27.74 -10.66
C GLU A 7 5.87 -28.35 -12.07
N GLY A 8 6.68 -27.90 -13.04
CA GLY A 8 6.77 -28.48 -14.38
C GLY A 8 5.81 -27.88 -15.41
N PHE A 9 5.04 -26.85 -15.05
CA PHE A 9 4.21 -26.13 -16.02
C PHE A 9 5.10 -25.39 -17.03
N LYS A 10 4.70 -25.42 -18.30
CA LYS A 10 5.39 -24.73 -19.40
C LYS A 10 4.49 -23.66 -20.00
N ILE A 11 5.10 -22.54 -20.39
CA ILE A 11 4.40 -21.50 -21.14
C ILE A 11 4.21 -22.00 -22.56
N THR A 12 2.98 -22.36 -22.93
CA THR A 12 2.63 -22.86 -24.28
C THR A 12 2.46 -21.72 -25.28
N HIS A 13 1.85 -20.61 -24.85
CA HIS A 13 1.57 -19.46 -25.69
C HIS A 13 1.91 -18.13 -25.01
N LYS A 14 2.31 -17.14 -25.82
CA LYS A 14 2.48 -15.74 -25.40
C LYS A 14 1.82 -14.85 -26.43
N GLY A 15 0.94 -13.95 -25.98
CA GLY A 15 0.28 -12.96 -26.83
C GLY A 15 0.56 -11.55 -26.33
N LEU A 16 0.78 -10.62 -27.25
CA LEU A 16 0.85 -9.19 -26.96
C LEU A 16 -0.51 -8.56 -27.26
N LEU A 17 -1.22 -8.12 -26.22
CA LEU A 17 -2.56 -7.53 -26.37
C LEU A 17 -2.53 -6.02 -26.66
N ALA A 18 -1.54 -5.32 -26.10
CA ALA A 18 -1.37 -3.88 -26.29
C ALA A 18 0.09 -3.49 -26.12
N SER A 19 0.52 -2.51 -26.91
CA SER A 19 1.83 -1.87 -26.78
C SER A 19 1.73 -0.40 -27.15
N SER A 20 2.60 0.40 -26.54
CA SER A 20 2.75 1.82 -26.87
C SER A 20 4.22 2.20 -26.83
N SER A 21 4.61 3.21 -27.60
CA SER A 21 5.91 3.86 -27.42
C SER A 21 5.95 4.61 -26.09
N LEU A 22 7.11 4.59 -25.44
CA LEU A 22 7.37 5.46 -24.30
C LEU A 22 7.55 6.88 -24.83
N GLY A 23 6.56 7.74 -24.61
CA GLY A 23 6.65 9.16 -24.92
C GLY A 23 7.66 9.91 -24.04
N PRO A 24 7.78 11.25 -24.21
CA PRO A 24 8.51 12.12 -23.31
C PRO A 24 8.18 11.88 -21.83
N LEU A 25 9.06 12.31 -20.92
CA LEU A 25 8.90 12.11 -19.47
C LEU A 25 7.54 12.59 -18.92
N GLY A 26 6.89 13.54 -19.60
CA GLY A 26 5.53 14.03 -19.37
C GLY A 26 4.44 12.96 -19.44
N ASP A 27 4.59 11.99 -20.34
CA ASP A 27 3.50 11.11 -20.77
C ASP A 27 3.46 9.78 -20.01
N VAL A 28 4.50 9.49 -19.22
CA VAL A 28 4.65 8.20 -18.51
C VAL A 28 3.45 7.88 -17.61
N LEU A 29 2.82 8.90 -17.03
CA LEU A 29 1.70 8.71 -16.11
C LEU A 29 0.35 8.58 -16.79
N PRO A 30 -0.06 9.47 -17.72
CA PRO A 30 -1.22 9.19 -18.57
C PRO A 30 -1.13 7.82 -19.24
N LEU A 31 0.07 7.47 -19.72
CA LEU A 31 0.32 6.18 -20.33
C LEU A 31 0.17 5.03 -19.33
N ARG A 32 0.70 5.16 -18.10
CA ARG A 32 0.52 4.12 -17.06
C ARG A 32 -0.95 3.95 -16.69
N SER A 33 -1.70 5.05 -16.55
CA SER A 33 -3.14 5.01 -16.27
C SER A 33 -3.88 4.28 -17.39
N LEU A 34 -3.58 4.60 -18.65
CA LEU A 34 -4.15 3.92 -19.81
C LEU A 34 -3.85 2.42 -19.80
N HIS A 35 -2.61 2.03 -19.51
CA HIS A 35 -2.23 0.62 -19.40
C HIS A 35 -2.97 -0.09 -18.27
N LEU A 36 -3.15 0.55 -17.11
CA LEU A 36 -3.91 -0.03 -16.00
C LEU A 36 -5.39 -0.23 -16.37
N VAL A 37 -6.00 0.74 -17.06
CA VAL A 37 -7.39 0.61 -17.53
C VAL A 37 -7.50 -0.51 -18.56
N MET A 38 -6.57 -0.60 -19.52
CA MET A 38 -6.55 -1.67 -20.52
C MET A 38 -6.32 -3.04 -19.87
N GLU A 39 -5.40 -3.14 -18.92
CA GLU A 39 -5.12 -4.36 -18.16
C GLU A 39 -6.34 -4.81 -17.34
N ALA A 40 -7.05 -3.86 -16.71
CA ALA A 40 -8.30 -4.14 -16.01
C ALA A 40 -9.41 -4.61 -16.97
N ALA A 41 -9.55 -3.95 -18.13
CA ALA A 41 -10.51 -4.35 -19.15
C ALA A 41 -10.23 -5.76 -19.67
N PHE A 42 -8.97 -6.09 -19.97
CA PHE A 42 -8.57 -7.42 -20.39
C PHE A 42 -8.74 -8.46 -19.29
N ALA A 43 -8.49 -8.11 -18.03
CA ALA A 43 -8.74 -9.00 -16.91
C ALA A 43 -10.23 -9.39 -16.80
N ILE A 44 -11.15 -8.47 -17.11
CA ILE A 44 -12.58 -8.76 -17.13
C ILE A 44 -12.97 -9.53 -18.40
N LEU A 45 -12.49 -9.10 -19.58
CA LEU A 45 -12.81 -9.74 -20.87
C LEU A 45 -12.37 -11.20 -20.95
N PHE A 46 -11.18 -11.51 -20.42
CA PHE A 46 -10.60 -12.85 -20.40
C PHE A 46 -10.73 -13.54 -19.03
N TRP A 47 -11.47 -12.95 -18.09
CA TRP A 47 -11.61 -13.46 -16.72
C TRP A 47 -10.28 -13.90 -16.07
N ALA A 48 -9.25 -13.06 -16.18
CA ALA A 48 -7.91 -13.34 -15.64
C ALA A 48 -7.81 -13.13 -14.11
N MET A 49 -8.89 -13.43 -13.39
CA MET A 49 -9.06 -13.17 -11.95
C MET A 49 -8.58 -14.35 -11.12
N ALA A 50 -7.91 -14.08 -10.00
CA ALA A 50 -7.27 -15.10 -9.17
C ALA A 50 -8.20 -16.23 -8.72
N ASP A 51 -9.47 -15.93 -8.44
CA ASP A 51 -10.51 -16.89 -8.09
C ASP A 51 -11.63 -16.83 -9.13
N ARG A 52 -12.07 -17.99 -9.63
CA ARG A 52 -13.14 -18.07 -10.64
C ARG A 52 -14.54 -17.96 -10.04
N ASN A 53 -14.69 -18.34 -8.78
CA ASN A 53 -15.99 -18.44 -8.11
C ASN A 53 -16.30 -17.21 -7.25
N LYS A 54 -15.31 -16.35 -7.04
CA LYS A 54 -15.47 -15.14 -6.26
C LYS A 54 -16.19 -14.08 -7.09
N ASP A 55 -17.27 -13.54 -6.53
CA ASP A 55 -17.86 -12.32 -7.05
C ASP A 55 -16.97 -11.12 -6.70
N TYR A 56 -16.51 -10.42 -7.74
CA TYR A 56 -15.72 -9.19 -7.61
C TYR A 56 -16.58 -7.92 -7.73
N GLY A 57 -17.91 -8.06 -7.81
CA GLY A 57 -18.85 -6.96 -7.98
C GLY A 57 -18.74 -6.29 -9.35
N MET A 58 -18.17 -6.97 -10.34
CA MET A 58 -17.95 -6.45 -11.69
C MET A 58 -18.97 -7.04 -12.67
N PRO A 59 -19.42 -6.25 -13.66
CA PRO A 59 -20.30 -6.78 -14.70
C PRO A 59 -19.62 -7.94 -15.44
N ASN A 60 -20.38 -9.00 -15.72
CA ASN A 60 -19.87 -10.12 -16.51
C ASN A 60 -19.81 -9.72 -17.99
N ILE A 61 -18.66 -9.19 -18.41
CA ILE A 61 -18.39 -8.81 -19.81
C ILE A 61 -17.72 -9.96 -20.57
N CYS A 62 -17.26 -11.00 -19.86
CA CYS A 62 -16.65 -12.16 -20.48
C CYS A 62 -17.71 -12.93 -21.30
N ARG A 63 -17.46 -13.07 -22.61
CA ARG A 63 -18.41 -13.75 -23.52
C ARG A 63 -18.31 -15.27 -23.50
N TRP A 64 -17.24 -15.80 -22.91
CA TRP A 64 -16.98 -17.24 -22.87
C TRP A 64 -17.37 -17.81 -21.51
N SER A 65 -17.85 -19.04 -21.50
CA SER A 65 -18.05 -19.75 -20.23
C SER A 65 -16.69 -19.97 -19.55
N LEU A 66 -16.66 -19.78 -18.22
CA LEU A 66 -15.45 -19.94 -17.42
C LEU A 66 -14.89 -21.36 -17.48
N ASP A 67 -15.75 -22.35 -17.75
CA ASP A 67 -15.39 -23.76 -17.89
C ASP A 67 -14.58 -24.04 -19.18
N THR A 68 -14.63 -23.12 -20.15
CA THR A 68 -13.90 -23.26 -21.43
C THR A 68 -12.44 -22.80 -21.32
N PHE A 69 -12.06 -22.13 -20.23
CA PHE A 69 -10.69 -21.64 -20.07
C PHE A 69 -9.76 -22.73 -19.55
N GLU A 70 -8.73 -23.04 -20.34
CA GLU A 70 -7.63 -23.94 -19.97
C GLU A 70 -6.63 -23.30 -18.98
N TYR A 71 -6.75 -21.99 -18.72
CA TYR A 71 -5.85 -21.23 -17.86
C TYR A 71 -6.53 -20.76 -16.58
N HIS A 72 -5.82 -20.79 -15.46
CA HIS A 72 -6.28 -20.18 -14.21
C HIS A 72 -6.01 -18.68 -14.18
N GLY A 73 -6.59 -18.00 -13.18
CA GLY A 73 -6.37 -16.60 -12.91
C GLY A 73 -4.91 -16.21 -12.75
N LEU A 74 -4.56 -14.97 -13.12
CA LEU A 74 -3.22 -14.45 -12.90
C LEU A 74 -3.04 -14.08 -11.41
N CYS A 75 -2.04 -14.68 -10.77
CA CYS A 75 -1.74 -14.47 -9.37
C CYS A 75 -0.52 -13.53 -9.19
N GLY A 76 -0.76 -12.38 -8.55
CA GLY A 76 0.31 -11.53 -8.01
C GLY A 76 -0.04 -10.05 -7.96
N ASN A 77 -0.57 -9.49 -9.04
CA ASN A 77 -1.02 -8.10 -9.13
C ASN A 77 -2.30 -8.05 -9.95
N SER A 78 -3.33 -7.36 -9.45
CA SER A 78 -4.53 -7.06 -10.22
C SER A 78 -4.58 -5.57 -10.49
N ALA A 79 -4.72 -5.18 -11.76
CA ALA A 79 -4.89 -3.79 -12.17
C ALA A 79 -6.09 -3.12 -11.47
N LEU A 80 -7.11 -3.89 -11.07
CA LEU A 80 -8.27 -3.41 -10.32
C LEU A 80 -7.92 -2.92 -8.91
N THR A 81 -6.86 -3.48 -8.33
CA THR A 81 -6.37 -3.11 -7.00
C THR A 81 -5.12 -2.24 -7.05
N GLU A 82 -4.52 -2.09 -8.23
CA GLU A 82 -3.30 -1.31 -8.40
C GLU A 82 -3.64 0.18 -8.50
N GLY A 83 -3.23 0.95 -7.49
CA GLY A 83 -3.28 2.40 -7.55
C GLY A 83 -2.18 2.98 -8.44
N ILE A 84 -2.49 4.06 -9.17
CA ILE A 84 -1.48 4.86 -9.89
C ILE A 84 -0.48 5.42 -8.87
N ARG A 85 0.71 4.83 -8.81
CA ARG A 85 1.77 5.25 -7.88
C ARG A 85 2.21 6.68 -8.18
N GLY A 86 1.76 7.61 -7.36
CA GLY A 86 2.03 9.04 -7.55
C GLY A 86 0.84 9.96 -7.34
N GLY A 87 -0.38 9.44 -7.56
CA GLY A 87 -1.65 10.13 -7.28
C GLY A 87 -1.82 11.53 -7.93
N ALA A 88 -2.86 12.24 -7.46
CA ALA A 88 -3.27 13.58 -7.89
C ALA A 88 -2.15 14.65 -7.88
N LYS A 89 -1.05 14.42 -7.17
CA LYS A 89 0.12 15.33 -7.10
C LYS A 89 1.00 15.32 -8.35
N ILE A 90 0.68 14.53 -9.37
CA ILE A 90 1.45 14.50 -10.62
C ILE A 90 0.65 14.93 -11.84
N HIS A 91 -0.69 14.93 -11.78
CA HIS A 91 -1.48 15.63 -12.80
C HIS A 91 -1.16 17.13 -12.89
N SER A 92 -0.58 17.70 -11.83
CA SER A 92 -0.06 19.08 -11.79
C SER A 92 1.47 19.20 -11.85
N ALA A 93 2.21 18.09 -11.92
CA ALA A 93 3.67 18.17 -11.94
C ALA A 93 4.14 18.37 -13.38
N SER A 94 4.86 19.47 -13.60
CA SER A 94 5.49 19.75 -14.90
C SER A 94 6.47 18.63 -15.28
N ALA A 95 6.73 18.46 -16.58
CA ALA A 95 7.79 17.60 -17.10
C ALA A 95 9.13 17.87 -16.38
N ASP A 96 9.38 19.13 -16.00
CA ASP A 96 10.57 19.55 -15.24
C ASP A 96 10.62 18.95 -13.83
N ASP A 97 9.50 18.84 -13.14
CA ASP A 97 9.45 18.24 -11.80
C ASP A 97 9.72 16.74 -11.86
N MET A 98 9.25 16.08 -12.91
CA MET A 98 9.56 14.67 -13.15
C MET A 98 11.03 14.47 -13.50
N ALA A 99 11.63 15.35 -14.31
CA ALA A 99 13.06 15.35 -14.60
C ALA A 99 13.90 15.56 -13.33
N LYS A 100 13.55 16.55 -12.49
CA LYS A 100 14.20 16.80 -11.18
C LYS A 100 14.09 15.61 -10.23
N ARG A 101 12.94 14.91 -10.21
CA ARG A 101 12.77 13.68 -9.42
C ARG A 101 13.65 12.55 -9.95
N LYS A 102 13.77 12.38 -11.27
CA LYS A 102 14.63 11.35 -11.89
C LYS A 102 16.10 11.60 -11.57
N THR A 103 16.59 12.84 -11.75
CA THR A 103 17.97 13.21 -11.42
C THR A 103 18.26 13.04 -9.93
N SER A 104 17.31 13.42 -9.07
CA SER A 104 17.43 13.22 -7.61
C SER A 104 17.50 11.74 -7.22
N ARG A 105 16.71 10.88 -7.87
CA ARG A 105 16.75 9.42 -7.67
C ARG A 105 18.09 8.84 -8.11
N GLU A 106 18.60 9.27 -9.25
CA GLU A 106 19.87 8.78 -9.78
C GLU A 106 21.04 9.22 -8.90
N LYS A 107 21.08 10.49 -8.48
CA LYS A 107 22.06 10.99 -7.51
C LYS A 107 22.06 10.15 -6.23
N ARG A 108 20.88 9.84 -5.67
CA ARG A 108 20.75 8.97 -4.48
C ARG A 108 21.22 7.55 -4.74
N ARG A 109 20.97 7.00 -5.94
CA ARG A 109 21.44 5.67 -6.34
C ARG A 109 22.97 5.63 -6.40
N VAL A 110 23.58 6.58 -7.09
CA VAL A 110 25.05 6.70 -7.21
C VAL A 110 25.68 6.87 -5.84
N GLN A 111 25.17 7.78 -5.00
CA GLN A 111 25.67 7.97 -3.63
C GLN A 111 25.59 6.69 -2.79
N LYS A 112 24.51 5.91 -2.93
CA LYS A 112 24.36 4.63 -2.22
C LYS A 112 25.35 3.58 -2.71
N ILE A 113 25.61 3.52 -4.02
CA ILE A 113 26.61 2.63 -4.62
C ILE A 113 28.01 3.04 -4.17
N ALA A 114 28.35 4.33 -4.22
CA ALA A 114 29.64 4.81 -3.74
C ALA A 114 29.87 4.50 -2.25
N LYS A 115 28.85 4.73 -1.41
CA LYS A 115 28.97 4.56 0.05
C LYS A 115 29.01 3.09 0.49
N TYR A 116 28.23 2.21 -0.14
CA TYR A 116 28.03 0.85 0.35
C TYR A 116 28.41 -0.24 -0.66
N GLY A 117 28.62 0.12 -1.93
CA GLY A 117 28.91 -0.83 -3.01
C GLY A 117 30.21 -1.57 -2.74
N VAL A 118 31.28 -0.84 -2.44
CA VAL A 118 32.63 -1.38 -2.18
C VAL A 118 32.61 -2.36 -1.00
N ILE A 119 32.01 -1.97 0.14
CA ILE A 119 31.94 -2.85 1.33
C ILE A 119 31.06 -4.07 1.03
N LYS A 120 29.95 -3.89 0.31
CA LYS A 120 29.05 -4.99 -0.05
C LYS A 120 29.73 -6.02 -0.96
N THR A 121 30.66 -5.60 -1.82
CA THR A 121 31.41 -6.49 -2.72
C THR A 121 32.62 -7.12 -2.04
N LEU A 122 33.40 -6.35 -1.27
CA LEU A 122 34.62 -6.83 -0.62
C LEU A 122 34.33 -7.73 0.59
N ASP A 123 33.36 -7.36 1.44
CA ASP A 123 32.95 -8.18 2.59
C ASP A 123 31.41 -8.17 2.77
N PRO A 124 30.72 -9.07 2.06
CA PRO A 124 29.28 -9.23 2.19
C PRO A 124 28.83 -9.60 3.60
N ARG A 125 29.67 -10.26 4.41
CA ARG A 125 29.32 -10.72 5.76
C ARG A 125 29.31 -9.54 6.72
N ALA A 126 30.35 -8.71 6.71
CA ALA A 126 30.39 -7.47 7.50
C ALA A 126 29.25 -6.53 7.11
N TYR A 127 28.95 -6.37 5.82
CA TYR A 127 27.80 -5.58 5.36
C TYR A 127 26.46 -6.08 5.95
N ARG A 128 26.23 -7.39 5.92
CA ARG A 128 25.02 -7.99 6.51
C ARG A 128 24.97 -7.81 8.02
N ALA A 129 26.08 -8.02 8.72
CA ALA A 129 26.16 -7.84 10.17
C ALA A 129 25.84 -6.39 10.58
N ALA A 130 26.45 -5.40 9.92
CA ALA A 130 26.18 -3.98 10.16
C ALA A 130 24.71 -3.62 9.90
N ARG A 131 24.11 -4.18 8.83
CA ARG A 131 22.69 -3.97 8.52
C ARG A 131 21.76 -4.57 9.59
N ASN A 132 22.11 -5.74 10.12
CA ASN A 132 21.34 -6.42 11.15
C ASN A 132 21.44 -5.66 12.49
N LEU A 133 22.64 -5.20 12.87
CA LEU A 133 22.83 -4.36 14.05
C LEU A 133 21.99 -3.07 13.97
N ALA A 134 22.01 -2.40 12.81
CA ALA A 134 21.19 -1.22 12.57
C ALA A 134 19.68 -1.52 12.60
N ALA A 135 19.26 -2.74 12.26
CA ALA A 135 17.85 -3.16 12.38
C ALA A 135 17.47 -3.46 13.83
N ALA A 136 18.34 -4.12 14.59
CA ALA A 136 18.14 -4.39 16.01
C ALA A 136 18.02 -3.08 16.81
N LYS A 137 18.92 -2.11 16.57
CA LYS A 137 18.82 -0.78 17.18
C LYS A 137 17.50 -0.08 16.90
N ARG A 138 16.99 -0.18 15.67
CA ARG A 138 15.68 0.41 15.30
C ARG A 138 14.52 -0.23 16.04
N ARG A 139 14.55 -1.54 16.30
CA ARG A 139 13.54 -2.22 17.11
C ARG A 139 13.60 -1.75 18.55
N HIS A 140 14.80 -1.72 19.13
CA HIS A 140 15.00 -1.17 20.46
C HIS A 140 14.51 0.27 20.59
N ASP A 141 14.77 1.15 19.61
CA ASP A 141 14.26 2.53 19.60
C ASP A 141 12.71 2.60 19.54
N ILE A 142 12.05 1.64 18.86
CA ILE A 142 10.58 1.51 18.87
C ILE A 142 10.08 1.07 20.23
N ASP A 143 10.68 0.01 20.79
CA ASP A 143 10.26 -0.60 22.06
C ASP A 143 10.42 0.39 23.23
N MET A 144 11.48 1.20 23.19
CA MET A 144 11.70 2.30 24.15
C MET A 144 10.81 3.52 23.91
N GLY A 145 9.96 3.51 22.88
CA GLY A 145 9.09 4.64 22.55
C GLY A 145 9.83 5.93 22.19
N LYS A 146 11.10 5.83 21.77
CA LYS A 146 11.99 6.98 21.57
C LYS A 146 11.47 8.01 20.57
N HIS A 147 10.73 7.53 19.58
CA HIS A 147 10.03 8.36 18.60
C HIS A 147 8.55 8.04 18.61
N ALA A 148 7.89 8.21 19.76
CA ALA A 148 6.46 7.99 19.90
C ALA A 148 5.62 9.25 19.61
N CYS A 149 4.47 9.04 18.98
CA CYS A 149 3.41 10.03 18.86
C CYS A 149 2.41 9.87 20.00
N LYS A 150 2.29 10.87 20.86
CA LYS A 150 1.40 10.83 22.05
C LYS A 150 -0.09 10.75 21.70
N ILE A 151 -0.51 11.37 20.60
CA ILE A 151 -1.93 11.43 20.18
C ILE A 151 -2.39 10.12 19.55
N CYS A 152 -1.50 9.47 18.80
CA CYS A 152 -1.83 8.25 18.06
C CYS A 152 -1.36 6.97 18.76
N ASP A 153 -0.69 7.09 19.91
CA ASP A 153 -0.06 6.01 20.67
C ASP A 153 0.72 5.03 19.78
N PHE A 154 1.58 5.60 18.92
CA PHE A 154 2.35 4.83 17.95
C PHE A 154 3.82 5.23 17.98
N SER A 155 4.69 4.23 18.06
CA SER A 155 6.15 4.39 18.11
C SER A 155 6.78 4.14 16.74
N PHE A 156 7.70 5.02 16.34
CA PHE A 156 8.39 4.97 15.06
C PHE A 156 9.85 4.54 15.21
N ASP A 157 10.41 3.92 14.17
CA ASP A 157 11.83 3.51 14.12
C ASP A 157 12.80 4.67 13.86
N ARG A 158 12.29 5.84 13.43
CA ARG A 158 13.09 7.00 13.01
C ARG A 158 12.36 8.31 13.28
N PRO A 159 13.09 9.39 13.59
CA PRO A 159 12.48 10.70 13.81
C PRO A 159 11.85 11.28 12.54
N SER A 160 12.40 10.96 11.35
CA SER A 160 11.82 11.40 10.07
C SER A 160 10.45 10.78 9.79
N ARG A 161 10.20 9.55 10.26
CA ARG A 161 8.89 8.92 10.14
C ARG A 161 7.87 9.55 11.09
N LEU A 162 8.27 9.86 12.32
CA LEU A 162 7.44 10.64 13.24
C LEU A 162 7.08 12.01 12.64
N LYS A 163 8.06 12.73 12.10
CA LYS A 163 7.82 14.01 11.42
C LYS A 163 6.83 13.87 10.25
N SER A 164 7.01 12.83 9.42
CA SER A 164 6.09 12.55 8.32
C SER A 164 4.68 12.20 8.83
N HIS A 165 4.58 11.40 9.89
CA HIS A 165 3.31 11.05 10.52
C HIS A 165 2.57 12.30 11.01
N ASN A 166 3.28 13.20 11.70
CA ASN A 166 2.70 14.44 12.21
C ASN A 166 2.18 15.37 11.10
N SER A 167 2.72 15.25 9.88
CA SER A 167 2.26 16.01 8.71
C SER A 167 1.09 15.37 7.95
N THR A 168 0.64 14.18 8.35
CA THR A 168 -0.49 13.51 7.67
C THR A 168 -1.82 14.10 8.11
N GLN A 169 -2.77 14.25 7.18
CA GLN A 169 -4.11 14.79 7.47
C GLN A 169 -4.79 14.01 8.59
N ARG A 170 -4.72 12.68 8.55
CA ARG A 170 -5.27 11.80 9.60
C ARG A 170 -4.75 12.12 11.01
N HIS A 171 -3.49 12.56 11.14
CA HIS A 171 -2.93 12.97 12.43
C HIS A 171 -3.46 14.35 12.84
N ILE A 172 -3.55 15.29 11.88
CA ILE A 172 -4.10 16.63 12.08
C ILE A 172 -5.57 16.56 12.50
N ASP A 173 -6.39 15.74 11.85
CA ASP A 173 -7.80 15.56 12.18
C ASP A 173 -7.96 15.02 13.62
N LYS A 174 -7.09 14.09 14.03
CA LYS A 174 -7.07 13.58 15.42
C LYS A 174 -6.66 14.65 16.43
N LEU A 175 -5.71 15.52 16.07
CA LEU A 175 -5.32 16.66 16.90
C LEU A 175 -6.49 17.64 17.11
N GLU A 176 -7.29 17.89 16.07
CA GLU A 176 -8.46 18.76 16.14
C GLU A 176 -9.58 18.16 17.01
N ILE A 177 -9.81 16.84 16.89
CA ILE A 177 -10.73 16.11 17.77
C ILE A 177 -10.25 16.16 19.22
N GLU A 178 -8.95 15.96 19.48
CA GLU A 178 -8.42 15.98 20.84
C GLU A 178 -8.56 17.38 21.48
N LYS A 179 -8.29 18.45 20.73
CA LYS A 179 -8.50 19.85 21.18
C LYS A 179 -9.96 20.14 21.55
N THR A 180 -10.92 19.60 20.79
CA THR A 180 -12.35 19.81 21.05
C THR A 180 -12.88 18.92 22.18
N SER A 181 -12.26 17.77 22.44
CA SER A 181 -12.68 16.79 23.46
C SER A 181 -12.32 17.15 24.91
N HIS A 182 -11.60 18.24 25.17
CA HIS A 182 -11.28 18.68 26.53
C HIS A 182 -12.54 19.02 27.36
N TRP A 183 -13.69 19.23 26.71
CA TRP A 183 -14.99 19.42 27.38
C TRP A 183 -15.84 18.15 27.55
N THR A 184 -15.44 17.00 26.96
CA THR A 184 -16.27 15.77 26.97
C THR A 184 -15.62 14.56 27.64
N ARG A 185 -14.37 14.67 28.10
CA ARG A 185 -13.65 13.57 28.78
C ARG A 185 -14.21 13.19 30.16
N SER A 186 -15.13 13.97 30.75
CA SER A 186 -15.82 13.60 32.00
C SER A 186 -17.09 12.77 31.83
N ARG A 187 -17.58 12.50 30.60
CA ARG A 187 -18.91 11.90 30.41
C ARG A 187 -18.95 10.48 29.80
N THR A 188 -17.87 9.97 29.24
CA THR A 188 -17.90 8.69 28.49
C THR A 188 -17.35 7.48 29.25
N GLY A 189 -16.68 7.66 30.40
CA GLY A 189 -16.27 6.56 31.27
C GLY A 189 -17.40 6.05 32.18
N ALA A 190 -18.12 6.96 32.84
CA ALA A 190 -19.19 6.62 33.79
C ALA A 190 -20.53 6.26 33.11
N ALA A 191 -20.86 6.87 31.97
CA ALA A 191 -22.11 6.59 31.25
C ALA A 191 -22.15 5.21 30.57
N LYS A 192 -20.99 4.58 30.32
CA LYS A 192 -20.93 3.21 29.78
C LYS A 192 -21.12 2.13 30.84
N ALA A 193 -20.97 2.47 32.12
CA ALA A 193 -21.16 1.57 33.26
C ALA A 193 -22.59 1.64 33.84
N ALA A 194 -23.30 2.75 33.65
CA ALA A 194 -24.69 2.90 34.08
C ALA A 194 -25.64 2.61 32.90
N LYS A 195 -26.13 1.36 32.79
CA LYS A 195 -27.30 1.02 31.95
C LYS A 195 -28.54 1.07 32.86
N PRO A 196 -29.38 2.11 32.83
CA PRO A 196 -30.39 2.30 33.87
C PRO A 196 -31.67 1.46 33.68
N TYR A 197 -31.88 0.76 32.55
CA TYR A 197 -33.13 0.02 32.31
C TYR A 197 -32.86 -1.38 31.75
N ARG A 198 -33.16 -2.40 32.56
CA ARG A 198 -33.09 -3.83 32.23
C ARG A 198 -34.51 -4.41 32.31
N CYS A 199 -34.94 -5.10 31.25
CA CYS A 199 -36.21 -5.82 31.22
C CYS A 199 -36.10 -7.09 32.08
N GLU A 200 -36.86 -7.23 33.16
CA GLU A 200 -36.81 -8.42 34.03
C GLU A 200 -37.44 -9.66 33.40
N LEU A 201 -38.38 -9.49 32.46
CA LEU A 201 -39.04 -10.61 31.78
C LEU A 201 -38.19 -11.24 30.67
N CYS A 202 -37.31 -10.44 30.06
CA CYS A 202 -36.59 -10.81 28.84
C CYS A 202 -35.06 -10.70 28.97
N ASN A 203 -34.58 -10.23 30.13
CA ASN A 203 -33.18 -10.15 30.51
C ASN A 203 -32.25 -9.43 29.51
N THR A 204 -32.81 -8.52 28.70
CA THR A 204 -32.09 -7.73 27.71
C THR A 204 -32.06 -6.25 28.08
N ASN A 205 -30.97 -5.57 27.68
CA ASN A 205 -30.80 -4.14 27.89
C ASN A 205 -31.45 -3.38 26.73
N LEU A 206 -32.32 -2.43 27.04
CA LEU A 206 -32.97 -1.60 26.04
C LEU A 206 -32.15 -0.31 25.83
N THR A 207 -31.90 0.05 24.57
CA THR A 207 -31.37 1.35 24.20
C THR A 207 -32.54 2.27 23.85
N ALA A 208 -32.69 3.40 24.54
CA ALA A 208 -33.64 4.43 24.15
C ALA A 208 -33.22 5.02 22.79
N GLN A 209 -34.17 5.15 21.86
CA GLN A 209 -34.02 5.92 20.62
C GLN A 209 -34.26 7.39 20.88
#